data_AF-A0AAV8YYB1-F1
#
_entry.id   AF-A0AAV8YYB1-F1
#
_cell.length_a   1.000
_cell.length_b   1.000
_cell.length_c   1.000
_cell.angle_alpha   90.00
_cell.angle_beta   90.00
_cell.angle_gamma   90.00
#
_symmetry.space_group_name_H-M   'P 1'
#
loop_
_entity.id
_entity.type
_entity.pdbx_description
1 polymer ?
#
loop_
_entity_poly.entity_id
_entity_poly.type
_entity_poly.pdbx_seq_one_letter_code
_entity_poly.pdbx_strand_id
1 'polypeptide(L)'
;MVLERSRDQTHFLLQNLQPNSLYFLQVQALVQFGKERLKGEKSGLVLNTTNYTNVSDNALIVDENIESRVDGLQLQKLFWSQGDLRARIVWKAKRESLRYTITWWTGPCHGNTNAYNHFKLAATTKASHFDLYDLQFNCRYRVSVREMSEEGMKSIQDTSVTFATPKCTTFKASHKKIRCH
;
A
#
# COMPACT_ATOMS: atom_id res chain seq x y z
N MET A 1 -21.53 -12.51 -16.57
CA MET A 1 -21.04 -11.16 -16.22
C MET A 1 -20.23 -10.65 -17.41
N VAL A 2 -20.78 -9.71 -18.18
CA VAL A 2 -20.12 -9.17 -19.38
C VAL A 2 -19.41 -7.88 -18.96
N LEU A 3 -18.10 -7.80 -19.24
CA LEU A 3 -17.26 -6.66 -18.89
C LEU A 3 -17.24 -5.67 -20.06
N GLU A 4 -18.02 -4.60 -19.98
CA GLU A 4 -17.86 -3.45 -20.86
C GLU A 4 -16.69 -2.58 -20.38
N ARG A 5 -15.77 -2.25 -21.30
CA ARG A 5 -14.51 -1.53 -21.03
C ARG A 5 -14.62 -0.08 -21.49
N SER A 6 -14.72 0.86 -20.54
CA SER A 6 -14.36 2.27 -20.75
C SER A 6 -12.89 2.49 -20.34
N ARG A 7 -12.11 3.20 -21.16
CA ARG A 7 -10.64 3.26 -21.05
C ARG A 7 -10.11 4.09 -19.88
N ASP A 8 -10.93 4.91 -19.22
CA ASP A 8 -10.50 5.83 -18.15
C ASP A 8 -11.44 5.83 -16.92
N GLN A 9 -11.94 4.68 -16.49
CA GLN A 9 -12.75 4.57 -15.27
C GLN A 9 -11.94 3.96 -14.12
N THR A 10 -11.90 4.67 -12.98
CA THR A 10 -11.30 4.21 -11.72
C THR A 10 -12.31 3.58 -10.75
N HIS A 11 -13.58 3.50 -11.15
CA HIS A 11 -14.67 2.91 -10.39
C HIS A 11 -15.49 1.96 -11.27
N PHE A 12 -16.15 0.99 -10.64
CA PHE A 12 -17.04 0.04 -11.32
C PHE A 12 -18.21 -0.30 -10.40
N LEU A 13 -19.43 -0.28 -10.94
CA LEU A 13 -20.64 -0.63 -10.21
C LEU A 13 -20.88 -2.15 -10.31
N LEU A 14 -20.77 -2.85 -9.18
CA LEU A 14 -21.10 -4.26 -9.08
C LEU A 14 -22.59 -4.43 -8.83
N GLN A 15 -23.30 -5.00 -9.79
CA GLN A 15 -24.75 -5.25 -9.72
C GLN A 15 -25.04 -6.74 -9.51
N ASN A 16 -26.26 -7.03 -9.04
CA ASN A 16 -26.79 -8.39 -8.88
C ASN A 16 -25.95 -9.28 -7.93
N LEU A 17 -25.41 -8.69 -6.87
CA LEU A 17 -24.79 -9.46 -5.79
C LEU A 17 -25.89 -10.17 -5.00
N GLN A 18 -25.71 -11.47 -4.77
CA GLN A 18 -26.50 -12.24 -3.81
C GLN A 18 -26.35 -11.62 -2.39
N PRO A 19 -27.47 -11.38 -1.67
CA PRO A 19 -27.44 -10.84 -0.31
C PRO A 19 -26.85 -11.84 0.68
N ASN A 20 -26.47 -11.37 1.87
CA ASN A 20 -25.93 -12.18 2.97
C ASN A 20 -24.72 -13.06 2.56
N SER A 21 -23.94 -12.59 1.60
CA SER A 21 -22.84 -13.31 0.98
C SER A 21 -21.52 -12.53 1.08
N LEU A 22 -20.42 -13.28 1.16
CA LEU A 22 -19.06 -12.73 1.13
C LEU A 22 -18.49 -12.83 -0.29
N TYR A 23 -17.94 -11.72 -0.79
CA TYR A 23 -17.30 -11.64 -2.10
C TYR A 23 -15.83 -11.30 -1.94
N PHE A 24 -14.95 -12.03 -2.63
CA PHE A 24 -13.56 -11.63 -2.78
C PHE A 24 -13.39 -10.90 -4.12
N LEU A 25 -13.24 -9.58 -4.05
CA LEU A 25 -12.90 -8.76 -5.20
C LEU A 25 -11.40 -8.77 -5.41
N GLN A 26 -10.97 -8.95 -6.65
CA GLN A 26 -9.57 -8.87 -7.01
C GLN A 26 -9.42 -8.09 -8.31
N VAL A 27 -8.67 -6.99 -8.26
CA VAL A 27 -8.37 -6.13 -9.40
C VAL A 27 -6.94 -6.37 -9.84
N GLN A 28 -6.74 -6.47 -11.15
CA GLN A 28 -5.43 -6.60 -11.78
C GLN A 28 -5.34 -5.66 -12.97
N ALA A 29 -4.31 -4.81 -12.98
CA ALA A 29 -4.05 -3.96 -14.15
C ALA A 29 -3.55 -4.83 -15.31
N LEU A 30 -4.06 -4.59 -16.51
CA LEU A 30 -3.65 -5.27 -17.73
C LEU A 30 -3.34 -4.23 -18.80
N VAL A 31 -2.16 -4.29 -19.41
CA VAL A 31 -1.78 -3.42 -20.53
C VAL A 31 -1.37 -4.27 -21.74
N GLN A 32 -1.79 -3.86 -22.93
CA GLN A 32 -1.38 -4.47 -24.18
C GLN A 32 -0.11 -3.76 -24.67
N PHE A 33 0.99 -4.50 -24.82
CA PHE A 33 2.24 -3.99 -25.37
C PHE A 33 2.59 -4.79 -26.63
N GLY A 34 2.32 -4.22 -27.79
CA GLY A 34 2.43 -4.92 -29.07
C GLY A 34 1.53 -6.16 -29.10
N LYS A 35 2.12 -7.34 -29.33
CA LYS A 35 1.41 -8.63 -29.34
C LYS A 35 1.23 -9.23 -27.94
N GLU A 36 1.92 -8.72 -26.93
CA GLU A 36 1.92 -9.27 -25.58
C GLU A 36 0.98 -8.51 -24.63
N ARG A 37 0.45 -9.22 -23.64
CA ARG A 37 -0.33 -8.63 -22.54
C ARG A 37 0.49 -8.68 -21.26
N LEU A 38 0.88 -7.51 -20.79
CA LEU A 38 1.54 -7.37 -19.50
C LEU A 38 0.47 -7.28 -18.40
N LYS A 39 0.74 -7.96 -17.28
CA LYS A 39 -0.15 -8.00 -16.13
C LYS A 39 0.55 -7.35 -14.94
N GLY A 40 -0.12 -6.40 -14.32
CA GLY A 40 0.29 -5.84 -13.04
C GLY A 40 0.03 -6.79 -11.89
N GLU A 41 0.37 -6.36 -10.68
CA GLU A 41 0.04 -7.10 -9.47
C GLU A 41 -1.47 -7.15 -9.21
N LYS A 42 -1.90 -8.19 -8.49
CA LYS A 42 -3.28 -8.33 -8.04
C LYS A 42 -3.45 -7.58 -6.71
N SER A 43 -4.52 -6.81 -6.60
CA SER A 43 -4.98 -6.21 -5.35
C SER A 43 -6.35 -6.77 -5.01
N GLY A 44 -6.61 -7.12 -3.76
CA GLY A 44 -7.86 -7.77 -3.35
C GLY A 44 -8.53 -7.16 -2.13
N LEU A 45 -9.85 -7.32 -2.04
CA LEU A 45 -10.70 -6.88 -0.94
C LEU A 45 -11.84 -7.89 -0.73
N VAL A 46 -12.23 -8.14 0.52
CA VAL A 46 -13.45 -8.88 0.86
C VAL A 46 -14.60 -7.90 1.07
N LEU A 47 -15.71 -8.10 0.36
CA LEU A 47 -16.98 -7.40 0.56
C LEU A 47 -17.98 -8.31 1.26
N ASN A 48 -18.76 -7.74 2.18
CA ASN A 48 -19.85 -8.41 2.85
C ASN A 48 -21.18 -7.74 2.48
N THR A 49 -22.15 -8.54 2.03
CA THR A 49 -23.48 -8.07 1.59
C THR A 49 -24.58 -8.34 2.62
N THR A 50 -24.23 -8.67 3.87
CA THR A 50 -25.19 -8.90 4.96
C THR A 50 -25.78 -7.61 5.54
N ASN A 51 -25.10 -6.46 5.42
CA ASN A 51 -25.58 -5.16 5.90
C ASN A 51 -26.13 -4.32 4.73
N TYR A 52 -27.35 -4.61 4.29
CA TYR A 52 -28.08 -3.77 3.34
C TYR A 52 -28.92 -2.76 4.13
N THR A 53 -28.34 -1.64 4.55
CA THR A 53 -29.18 -0.49 4.90
C THR A 53 -29.86 -0.02 3.61
N ASN A 54 -31.16 0.29 3.65
CA ASN A 54 -31.88 0.80 2.48
C ASN A 54 -31.20 2.11 2.03
N VAL A 55 -30.28 2.01 1.07
CA VAL A 55 -29.56 3.15 0.50
C VAL A 55 -30.58 3.91 -0.33
N SER A 56 -31.22 4.93 0.26
CA SER A 56 -31.96 5.90 -0.52
C SER A 56 -30.97 6.63 -1.42
N ASP A 57 -31.36 6.79 -2.69
CA ASP A 57 -30.60 7.48 -3.70
C ASP A 57 -30.13 8.85 -3.16
N ASN A 58 -28.80 9.03 -3.09
CA ASN A 58 -28.05 10.26 -2.75
C ASN A 58 -27.18 10.24 -1.48
N ALA A 59 -26.91 9.09 -0.88
CA ALA A 59 -25.79 9.01 0.06
C ALA A 59 -24.88 7.83 -0.30
N LEU A 60 -23.64 8.14 -0.70
CA LEU A 60 -22.50 7.26 -0.52
C LEU A 60 -22.34 7.03 1.00
N ILE A 61 -23.23 6.24 1.60
CA ILE A 61 -23.01 5.72 2.95
C ILE A 61 -21.98 4.62 2.77
N VAL A 62 -20.73 5.06 2.65
CA VAL A 62 -19.59 4.31 3.15
C VAL A 62 -19.93 4.10 4.62
N ASP A 63 -20.43 2.92 4.94
CA ASP A 63 -20.68 2.48 6.31
C ASP A 63 -19.51 2.96 7.18
N GLU A 64 -19.81 3.83 8.14
CA GLU A 64 -18.84 4.42 9.07
C GLU A 64 -18.09 3.34 9.88
N ASN A 65 -18.46 2.06 9.74
CA ASN A 65 -17.73 0.90 10.25
C ASN A 65 -16.71 0.25 9.28
N ILE A 66 -16.33 0.88 8.16
CA ILE A 66 -15.03 0.57 7.49
C ILE A 66 -13.88 1.29 8.24
N GLU A 67 -13.89 1.17 9.56
CA GLU A 67 -13.05 1.94 10.47
C GLU A 67 -11.64 1.36 10.64
N SER A 68 -11.24 0.35 9.85
CA SER A 68 -9.92 -0.30 10.00
C SER A 68 -8.85 0.16 8.99
N ARG A 69 -9.18 1.11 8.10
CA ARG A 69 -8.22 1.68 7.15
C ARG A 69 -7.41 2.78 7.80
N VAL A 70 -6.08 2.62 7.84
CA VAL A 70 -5.15 3.68 8.25
C VAL A 70 -5.28 4.86 7.28
N ASP A 71 -5.63 6.04 7.79
CA ASP A 71 -5.84 7.25 6.96
C ASP A 71 -4.56 8.09 6.83
N GLY A 72 -4.42 8.79 5.70
CA GLY A 72 -3.33 9.75 5.49
C GLY A 72 -1.92 9.15 5.45
N LEU A 73 -1.78 7.86 5.12
CA LEU A 73 -0.46 7.23 4.99
C LEU A 73 0.33 7.91 3.86
N GLN A 74 1.48 8.49 4.20
CA GLN A 74 2.33 9.19 3.25
C GLN A 74 3.81 9.12 3.64
N LEU A 75 4.68 9.31 2.63
CA LEU A 75 6.11 9.49 2.83
C LEU A 75 6.37 10.93 3.28
N GLN A 76 6.96 11.11 4.47
CA GLN A 76 7.32 12.43 4.98
C GLN A 76 8.69 12.89 4.47
N LYS A 77 9.71 12.02 4.54
CA LYS A 77 11.08 12.36 4.10
C LYS A 77 11.95 11.14 3.87
N LEU A 78 12.98 11.34 3.05
CA LEU A 78 14.14 10.45 2.93
C LEU A 78 15.34 11.09 3.63
N PHE A 79 16.09 10.32 4.41
CA PHE A 79 17.20 10.84 5.19
C PHE A 79 18.29 9.78 5.37
N TRP A 80 19.51 10.25 5.64
CA TRP A 80 20.63 9.38 5.99
C TRP A 80 20.76 9.32 7.50
N SER A 81 20.80 8.12 8.07
CA SER A 81 21.02 7.91 9.50
C SER A 81 21.72 6.59 9.71
N GLN A 82 22.54 6.46 10.76
CA GLN A 82 23.20 5.20 11.13
C GLN A 82 23.98 4.47 10.01
N GLY A 83 24.38 5.18 8.96
CA GLY A 83 25.14 4.62 7.83
C GLY A 83 24.28 4.04 6.70
N ASP A 84 22.95 4.16 6.77
CA ASP A 84 22.02 3.68 5.75
C ASP A 84 21.00 4.75 5.30
N LEU A 85 20.41 4.53 4.12
CA LEU A 85 19.30 5.34 3.62
C LEU A 85 18.01 4.91 4.31
N ARG A 86 17.28 5.88 4.86
CA ARG A 86 16.02 5.66 5.57
C ARG A 86 14.90 6.53 5.04
N ALA A 87 13.67 6.09 5.30
CA ALA A 87 12.46 6.79 4.92
C ALA A 87 11.50 6.92 6.10
N ARG A 88 11.04 8.13 6.40
CA ARG A 88 10.01 8.35 7.42
C ARG A 88 8.65 8.33 6.77
N ILE A 89 7.81 7.38 7.18
CA ILE A 89 6.39 7.36 6.85
C ILE A 89 5.55 7.81 8.05
N VAL A 90 4.43 8.46 7.76
CA VAL A 90 3.50 8.97 8.77
C VAL A 90 2.07 8.65 8.35
N TRP A 91 1.19 8.47 9.32
CA TRP A 91 -0.25 8.29 9.12
C TRP A 91 -1.04 8.93 10.25
N LYS A 92 -2.35 9.11 10.06
CA LYS A 92 -3.24 9.56 11.12
C LYS A 92 -3.59 8.38 12.01
N ALA A 93 -3.24 8.46 13.29
CA ALA A 93 -3.71 7.50 14.28
C ALA A 93 -5.19 7.77 14.59
N LYS A 94 -5.99 6.71 14.65
CA LYS A 94 -7.41 6.81 15.04
C LYS A 94 -7.59 6.78 16.56
N ARG A 95 -6.75 6.02 17.27
CA ARG A 95 -6.80 5.82 18.73
C ARG A 95 -5.38 5.65 19.29
N GLU A 96 -5.15 6.06 20.54
CA GLU A 96 -3.81 6.14 21.17
C GLU A 96 -3.22 4.80 21.66
N SER A 97 -3.77 3.65 21.28
CA SER A 97 -3.28 2.33 21.76
C SER A 97 -3.24 1.23 20.71
N LEU A 98 -3.40 1.59 19.44
CA LEU A 98 -3.39 0.62 18.35
C LEU A 98 -1.95 0.24 17.98
N ARG A 99 -1.72 -1.06 17.78
CA ARG A 99 -0.45 -1.56 17.24
C ARG A 99 -0.54 -1.59 15.73
N TYR A 100 0.48 -1.10 15.05
CA TYR A 100 0.55 -1.12 13.59
C TYR A 100 1.62 -2.10 13.15
N THR A 101 1.29 -2.96 12.18
CA THR A 101 2.27 -3.74 11.43
C THR A 101 2.59 -3.03 10.13
N ILE A 102 3.86 -2.74 9.95
CA ILE A 102 4.40 -2.14 8.74
C ILE A 102 5.11 -3.24 7.97
N THR A 103 4.82 -3.36 6.69
CA THR A 103 5.57 -4.23 5.77
C THR A 103 6.06 -3.39 4.61
N TRP A 104 7.33 -3.54 4.23
CA TRP A 104 7.87 -2.88 3.06
C TRP A 104 8.69 -3.86 2.24
N TRP A 105 8.58 -3.71 0.93
CA TRP A 105 9.31 -4.56 0.00
C TRP A 105 9.63 -3.79 -1.27
N THR A 106 10.65 -4.24 -1.97
CA THR A 106 11.03 -3.73 -3.30
C THR A 106 11.00 -4.87 -4.31
N GLY A 107 10.61 -4.54 -5.53
CA GLY A 107 10.88 -5.38 -6.69
C GLY A 107 12.34 -5.20 -7.15
N PRO A 108 12.67 -5.69 -8.36
CA PRO A 108 14.01 -5.56 -8.94
C PRO A 108 14.43 -4.09 -9.03
N CYS A 109 15.59 -3.76 -8.43
CA CYS A 109 16.17 -2.43 -8.48
C CYS A 109 17.03 -2.23 -9.73
N HIS A 110 17.00 -1.01 -10.29
CA HIS A 110 17.73 -0.71 -11.51
C HIS A 110 19.22 -0.53 -11.22
N GLY A 111 20.05 -1.52 -11.59
CA GLY A 111 21.51 -1.47 -11.47
C GLY A 111 22.20 -2.75 -11.00
N ASN A 112 21.48 -3.77 -10.55
CA ASN A 112 22.06 -5.05 -10.17
C ASN A 112 21.36 -6.21 -10.89
N THR A 113 22.01 -6.75 -11.93
CA THR A 113 21.50 -7.89 -12.72
C THR A 113 21.50 -9.21 -11.95
N ASN A 114 22.02 -9.25 -10.71
CA ASN A 114 22.16 -10.48 -9.92
C ASN A 114 21.31 -10.53 -8.64
N ALA A 115 20.44 -9.56 -8.37
CA ALA A 115 19.63 -9.55 -7.15
C ALA A 115 18.20 -10.08 -7.41
N TYR A 116 18.06 -11.40 -7.45
CA TYR A 116 16.80 -12.14 -7.33
C TYR A 116 16.09 -11.97 -5.98
N ASN A 117 16.33 -10.87 -5.25
CA ASN A 117 15.84 -10.72 -3.90
C ASN A 117 14.77 -9.64 -3.88
N HIS A 118 13.54 -10.05 -4.17
CA HIS A 118 12.38 -9.42 -3.56
C HIS A 118 12.59 -9.50 -2.04
N PHE A 119 13.14 -8.46 -1.43
CA PHE A 119 13.28 -8.44 0.01
C PHE A 119 12.03 -7.82 0.61
N LYS A 120 11.44 -8.52 1.58
CA LYS A 120 10.27 -8.10 2.32
C LYS A 120 10.66 -7.99 3.79
N LEU A 121 10.53 -6.80 4.34
CA LEU A 121 10.77 -6.52 5.74
C LEU A 121 9.45 -6.18 6.43
N ALA A 122 9.41 -6.40 7.73
CA ALA A 122 8.25 -6.13 8.56
C ALA A 122 8.67 -5.64 9.94
N ALA A 123 7.89 -4.73 10.50
CA ALA A 123 8.07 -4.21 11.84
C ALA A 123 6.72 -3.93 12.49
N THR A 124 6.70 -3.81 13.82
CA THR A 124 5.50 -3.41 14.57
C THR A 124 5.82 -2.18 15.41
N THR A 125 4.90 -1.22 15.47
CA THR A 125 5.05 0.00 16.27
C THR A 125 3.71 0.42 16.88
N LYS A 126 3.75 1.18 17.97
CA LYS A 126 2.58 1.88 18.53
C LYS A 126 2.51 3.35 18.07
N ALA A 127 3.57 3.84 17.44
CA ALA A 127 3.62 5.22 16.95
C ALA A 127 2.84 5.37 15.63
N SER A 128 2.36 6.58 15.35
CA SER A 128 1.74 6.96 14.07
C SER A 128 2.75 7.28 12.95
N HIS A 129 3.99 6.87 13.15
CA HIS A 129 5.08 7.04 12.20
C HIS A 129 6.07 5.89 12.32
N PHE A 130 6.86 5.68 11.27
CA PHE A 130 7.91 4.67 11.26
C PHE A 130 9.06 5.08 10.34
N ASP A 131 10.28 4.79 10.78
CA ASP A 131 11.50 4.98 9.99
C ASP A 131 11.89 3.66 9.35
N LEU A 132 11.59 3.52 8.06
CA LEU A 132 11.99 2.40 7.23
C LEU A 132 13.52 2.41 7.08
N TYR A 133 14.10 1.23 7.21
CA TYR A 133 15.54 0.97 7.15
C TYR A 133 15.86 -0.03 6.04
N ASP A 134 17.17 -0.28 5.82
CA ASP A 134 17.69 -1.16 4.77
C ASP A 134 17.20 -0.77 3.37
N LEU A 135 17.08 0.54 3.11
CA LEU A 135 16.69 1.03 1.79
C LEU A 135 17.91 1.19 0.89
N GLN A 136 17.75 0.78 -0.36
CA GLN A 136 18.74 0.92 -1.40
C GLN A 136 18.42 2.15 -2.26
N PHE A 137 19.44 2.78 -2.82
CA PHE A 137 19.28 3.87 -3.78
C PHE A 137 18.72 3.35 -5.11
N ASN A 138 18.01 4.22 -5.84
CA ASN A 138 17.47 3.93 -7.17
C ASN A 138 16.50 2.72 -7.21
N CYS A 139 15.72 2.55 -6.14
CA CYS A 139 14.77 1.46 -5.96
C CYS A 139 13.35 2.00 -5.75
N ARG A 140 12.35 1.16 -6.01
CA ARG A 140 10.94 1.46 -5.77
C ARG A 140 10.39 0.56 -4.67
N TYR A 141 9.91 1.17 -3.60
CA TYR A 141 9.38 0.48 -2.44
C TYR A 141 7.87 0.61 -2.36
N ARG A 142 7.20 -0.51 -2.07
CA ARG A 142 5.82 -0.53 -1.62
C ARG A 142 5.80 -0.76 -0.12
N VAL A 143 5.07 0.10 0.59
CA VAL A 143 4.91 0.02 2.04
C VAL A 143 3.43 -0.16 2.34
N SER A 144 3.11 -1.09 3.23
CA SER A 144 1.76 -1.40 3.66
C SER A 144 1.70 -1.33 5.18
N VAL A 145 0.75 -0.56 5.70
CA VAL A 145 0.48 -0.41 7.14
C VAL A 145 -0.87 -1.05 7.45
N ARG A 146 -0.86 -1.93 8.44
CA ARG A 146 -2.03 -2.61 8.98
C ARG A 146 -2.20 -2.24 10.44
N GLU A 147 -3.42 -1.86 10.80
CA GLU A 147 -3.82 -1.68 12.19
C GLU A 147 -4.19 -3.04 12.83
N MET A 148 -3.70 -3.32 14.03
CA MET A 148 -4.05 -4.50 14.82
C MET A 148 -4.93 -4.06 15.99
N SER A 149 -6.12 -4.65 16.11
CA SER A 149 -6.97 -4.49 17.29
C SER A 149 -6.47 -5.38 18.44
N GLU A 150 -6.74 -4.99 19.69
CA GLU A 150 -6.42 -5.82 20.87
C GLU A 150 -7.34 -7.06 20.96
N GLU A 151 -8.56 -6.97 20.43
CA GLU A 151 -9.58 -8.04 20.44
C GLU A 151 -9.36 -9.11 19.36
N GLY A 152 -8.22 -9.09 18.65
CA GLY A 152 -7.88 -10.12 17.66
C GLY A 152 -8.62 -10.01 16.32
N MET A 153 -9.50 -9.02 16.14
CA MET A 153 -10.15 -8.73 14.87
C MET A 153 -9.13 -8.05 13.94
N LYS A 154 -8.47 -8.87 13.11
CA LYS A 154 -7.47 -8.39 12.14
C LYS A 154 -8.14 -7.37 11.22
N SER A 155 -7.61 -6.14 11.15
CA SER A 155 -7.98 -5.21 10.08
C SER A 155 -7.88 -5.94 8.75
N ILE A 156 -8.99 -5.92 7.98
CA ILE A 156 -9.12 -6.64 6.71
C ILE A 156 -8.30 -5.94 5.61
N GLN A 157 -7.93 -4.68 5.80
CA GLN A 157 -7.37 -3.82 4.74
C GLN A 157 -6.02 -3.23 5.13
N ASP A 158 -5.03 -3.42 4.26
CA ASP A 158 -3.73 -2.77 4.34
C ASP A 158 -3.78 -1.43 3.58
N THR A 159 -3.48 -0.32 4.25
CA THR A 159 -3.22 0.94 3.53
C THR A 159 -1.81 0.89 2.99
N SER A 160 -1.66 1.09 1.68
CA SER A 160 -0.35 1.04 1.03
C SER A 160 0.02 2.34 0.35
N VAL A 161 1.31 2.68 0.36
CA VAL A 161 1.92 3.76 -0.40
C VAL A 161 3.14 3.24 -1.15
N THR A 162 3.45 3.81 -2.31
CA THR A 162 4.65 3.48 -3.08
C THR A 162 5.52 4.73 -3.21
N PHE A 163 6.82 4.59 -3.01
CA PHE A 163 7.78 5.67 -3.24
C PHE A 163 9.05 5.15 -3.92
N ALA A 164 9.82 6.06 -4.49
CA ALA A 164 11.11 5.77 -5.10
C ALA A 164 12.24 6.46 -4.32
N THR A 165 13.35 5.76 -4.15
CA THR A 165 14.58 6.34 -3.62
C THR A 165 15.38 6.99 -4.73
N PRO A 166 16.03 8.15 -4.48
CA PRO A 166 16.84 8.83 -5.48
C PRO A 166 18.11 8.04 -5.82
N LYS A 167 18.85 8.50 -6.82
CA LYS A 167 20.22 8.03 -7.05
C LYS A 167 21.15 8.54 -5.94
N CYS A 168 22.17 7.76 -5.58
CA CYS A 168 23.10 8.16 -4.52
C CYS A 168 23.83 9.47 -4.85
N THR A 169 24.20 9.68 -6.11
CA THR A 169 24.83 10.92 -6.59
C THR A 169 23.96 12.15 -6.34
N THR A 170 22.67 12.05 -6.68
CA THR A 170 21.69 13.13 -6.45
C THR A 170 21.49 13.39 -4.95
N PHE A 171 21.43 12.34 -4.14
CA PHE A 171 21.20 12.47 -2.71
C PHE A 171 22.42 13.00 -1.93
N LYS A 172 23.63 12.68 -2.40
CA LYS A 172 24.90 13.20 -1.84
C LYS A 172 25.07 14.70 -2.09
N ALA A 173 24.51 15.24 -3.17
CA ALA A 173 24.56 16.68 -3.45
C ALA A 173 23.97 17.53 -2.32
N SER A 174 22.94 17.03 -1.63
CA SER A 174 22.35 17.68 -0.46
C SER A 174 22.90 17.20 0.88
N HIS A 175 23.77 16.17 0.90
CA HIS A 175 24.30 15.55 2.13
C HIS A 175 25.77 15.15 1.96
N LYS A 176 26.68 16.07 2.30
CA LYS A 176 28.13 15.97 2.05
C LYS A 176 28.85 14.78 2.70
N LYS A 177 28.23 14.05 3.64
CA LYS A 177 28.86 12.97 4.43
C LYS A 177 28.38 11.54 4.06
N ILE A 178 27.69 11.37 2.93
CA ILE A 178 27.17 10.06 2.53
C ILE A 178 28.25 9.25 1.79
N ARG A 179 28.39 7.97 2.19
CA ARG A 179 29.18 6.96 1.47
C ARG A 179 28.24 6.16 0.57
N CYS A 180 28.40 6.35 -0.73
CA CYS A 180 27.80 5.50 -1.75
C CYS A 180 28.74 4.32 -1.96
N HIS A 181 28.27 3.10 -1.73
CA HIS A 181 28.98 1.88 -2.11
C HIS A 181 28.36 1.32 -3.40
#